data_AF-A0A116K3E2-F1
#
_entry.id   AF-A0A116K3E2-F1
#
_cell.length_a   1.000
_cell.length_b   1.000
_cell.length_c   1.000
_cell.angle_alpha   90.00
_cell.angle_beta   90.00
_cell.angle_gamma   90.00
#
_symmetry.space_group_name_H-M   'P 1'
#
loop_
_entity.id
_entity.type
_entity.pdbx_description
1 polymer ?
#
loop_
_entity_poly.entity_id
_entity_poly.type
_entity_poly.pdbx_seq_one_letter_code
_entity_poly.pdbx_strand_id
1 'polypeptide(L)'
;MELFLWILVGFLFFNSLSDRKKLKQLQARVKKLQKTTKGENQMSVLLKELVGSKAKIRFDEEFSIAYEYTILAVDEEWVKISRELANGELETKLVRVDNIVDLSF
;
A
#
# COMPACT_ATOMS: atom_id res chain seq x y z
N MET A 1 -40.98 26.54 29.93
CA MET A 1 -39.61 26.08 30.27
C MET A 1 -39.43 24.59 29.98
N GLU A 2 -40.36 23.73 30.40
CA GLU A 2 -40.35 22.27 30.19
C GLU A 2 -40.18 21.85 28.70
N LEU A 3 -40.99 22.37 27.78
CA LEU A 3 -40.94 22.02 26.35
C LEU A 3 -39.59 22.27 25.68
N PHE A 4 -38.88 23.33 26.07
CA PHE A 4 -37.55 23.65 25.55
C PHE A 4 -36.49 22.67 26.03
N LEU A 5 -36.60 22.13 27.25
CA LEU A 5 -35.70 21.11 27.78
C LEU A 5 -35.84 19.78 27.02
N TRP A 6 -37.06 19.37 26.69
CA TRP A 6 -37.31 18.16 25.90
C TRP A 6 -36.79 18.27 24.46
N ILE A 7 -36.90 19.45 23.83
CA ILE A 7 -36.32 19.72 22.50
C ILE A 7 -34.79 19.63 22.55
N LEU A 8 -34.16 20.18 23.59
CA LEU A 8 -32.70 20.13 23.76
C LEU A 8 -32.20 18.68 23.97
N VAL A 9 -32.91 17.88 24.77
CA VAL A 9 -32.58 16.46 24.99
C VAL A 9 -32.75 15.65 23.70
N GLY A 10 -33.82 15.87 22.95
CA GLY A 10 -34.03 15.23 21.64
C GLY A 10 -32.94 15.58 20.63
N PHE A 11 -32.50 16.84 20.60
CA PHE A 11 -31.40 17.29 19.74
C PHE A 11 -30.06 16.62 20.10
N LEU A 12 -29.73 16.54 21.39
CA LEU A 12 -28.50 15.84 21.85
C LEU A 12 -28.53 14.34 21.48
N PHE A 13 -29.69 13.70 21.61
CA PHE A 13 -29.85 12.29 21.27
C PHE A 13 -29.69 12.02 19.76
N PHE A 14 -30.23 12.92 18.92
CA PHE A 14 -30.08 12.83 17.46
C PHE A 14 -28.62 13.00 17.00
N ASN A 15 -27.89 13.95 17.60
CA ASN A 15 -26.46 14.14 17.30
C ASN A 15 -25.62 12.91 17.70
N SER A 16 -25.87 12.32 18.88
CA SER A 16 -25.18 11.11 19.37
C SER A 16 -25.34 9.90 18.44
N LEU A 17 -26.51 9.74 17.83
CA LEU A 17 -26.79 8.68 16.84
C LEU A 17 -26.01 8.87 15.52
N SER A 18 -25.87 10.11 15.07
CA SER A 18 -25.15 10.45 13.85
C SER A 18 -23.63 10.20 13.99
N ASP A 19 -23.09 10.45 15.19
CA ASP A 19 -21.67 10.25 15.47
C ASP A 19 -21.26 8.78 15.50
N ARG A 20 -22.16 7.86 15.91
CA ARG A 20 -21.86 6.41 15.84
C ARG A 20 -21.61 5.93 14.41
N LYS A 21 -22.31 6.48 13.42
CA LYS A 21 -22.08 6.13 12.00
C LYS A 21 -20.72 6.64 11.53
N LYS A 22 -20.35 7.87 11.88
CA LYS A 22 -19.04 8.46 11.56
C LYS A 22 -17.90 7.67 12.20
N LEU A 23 -18.02 7.30 13.48
CA LEU A 23 -17.02 6.50 14.20
C LEU A 23 -16.80 5.13 13.54
N LYS A 24 -17.87 4.43 13.14
CA LYS A 24 -17.75 3.16 12.42
C LYS A 24 -17.05 3.30 11.07
N GLN A 25 -17.35 4.37 10.31
CA GLN A 25 -16.67 4.64 9.04
C GLN A 25 -15.19 4.96 9.23
N LEU A 26 -14.85 5.76 10.24
CA LEU A 26 -13.47 6.08 10.61
C LEU A 26 -12.70 4.82 10.99
N GLN A 27 -13.25 3.97 11.85
CA GLN A 27 -12.62 2.71 12.26
C GLN A 27 -12.38 1.77 11.06
N ALA A 28 -13.33 1.69 10.11
CA ALA A 28 -13.17 0.90 8.89
C ALA A 28 -12.04 1.44 8.00
N ARG A 29 -11.95 2.77 7.84
CA ARG A 29 -10.85 3.42 7.09
C ARG A 29 -9.50 3.17 7.75
N VAL A 30 -9.40 3.31 9.07
CA VAL A 30 -8.17 3.01 9.82
C VAL A 30 -7.74 1.56 9.65
N LYS A 31 -8.68 0.60 9.76
CA LYS A 31 -8.37 -0.83 9.56
C LYS A 31 -7.89 -1.13 8.14
N LYS A 32 -8.44 -0.45 7.13
CA LYS A 32 -8.00 -0.57 5.74
C LYS A 32 -6.57 -0.05 5.57
N LEU A 33 -6.28 1.14 6.12
CA LEU A 33 -4.93 1.74 6.10
C LEU A 33 -3.90 0.86 6.82
N GLN A 34 -4.21 0.33 8.00
CA GLN A 34 -3.31 -0.58 8.70
C GLN A 34 -3.00 -1.84 7.88
N LYS A 35 -3.99 -2.37 7.14
CA LYS A 35 -3.78 -3.55 6.29
C LYS A 35 -2.88 -3.24 5.09
N THR A 36 -3.04 -2.07 4.46
CA THR A 36 -2.20 -1.66 3.33
C THR A 36 -0.77 -1.43 3.77
N THR A 37 -0.54 -0.66 4.84
CA THR A 37 0.81 -0.41 5.40
C THR A 37 1.50 -1.69 5.85
N LYS A 38 0.74 -2.67 6.40
CA LYS A 38 1.31 -3.96 6.77
C LYS A 38 1.76 -4.78 5.55
N GLY A 39 0.98 -4.76 4.46
CA GLY A 39 1.34 -5.45 3.21
C GLY A 39 2.54 -4.80 2.51
N GLU A 40 2.59 -3.47 2.49
CA GLU A 40 3.71 -2.67 1.98
C GLU A 40 5.02 -2.99 2.72
N ASN A 41 4.97 -3.06 4.05
CA ASN A 41 6.10 -3.50 4.87
C ASN A 41 6.53 -4.94 4.57
N GLN A 42 5.59 -5.85 4.29
CA GLN A 42 5.93 -7.24 3.93
C GLN A 42 6.66 -7.30 2.58
N MET A 43 6.26 -6.47 1.60
CA MET A 43 6.92 -6.40 0.30
C MET A 43 8.37 -5.90 0.41
N SER A 44 8.61 -4.81 1.15
CA SER A 44 9.97 -4.29 1.38
C SER A 44 10.89 -5.32 2.05
N VAL A 45 10.37 -6.07 3.03
CA VAL A 45 11.12 -7.16 3.70
C VAL A 45 11.47 -8.28 2.71
N LEU A 46 10.51 -8.77 1.91
CA LEU A 46 10.77 -9.81 0.92
C LEU A 46 11.79 -9.37 -0.13
N LEU A 47 11.68 -8.13 -0.62
CA LEU A 47 12.63 -7.58 -1.57
C LEU A 47 14.05 -7.52 -0.97
N LYS A 48 14.19 -7.15 0.32
CA LYS A 48 15.49 -7.15 1.01
C LYS A 48 16.11 -8.54 1.07
N GLU A 49 15.31 -9.60 1.24
CA GLU A 49 15.79 -10.99 1.22
C GLU A 49 16.27 -11.42 -0.19
N LEU A 50 15.70 -10.83 -1.24
CA LEU A 50 16.05 -11.13 -2.63
C LEU A 50 17.22 -10.29 -3.19
N VAL A 51 17.86 -9.45 -2.38
CA VAL A 51 19.03 -8.66 -2.82
C VAL A 51 20.15 -9.58 -3.30
N GLY A 52 20.64 -9.33 -4.51
CA GLY A 52 21.64 -10.15 -5.21
C GLY A 52 21.05 -11.31 -6.02
N SER A 53 19.74 -11.56 -5.91
CA SER A 53 19.04 -12.61 -6.65
C SER A 53 18.25 -12.06 -7.84
N LYS A 54 17.91 -12.94 -8.78
CA LYS A 54 17.01 -12.65 -9.89
C LYS A 54 15.57 -12.98 -9.50
N ALA A 55 14.64 -12.11 -9.85
CA ALA A 55 13.21 -12.31 -9.68
C ALA A 55 12.44 -11.77 -10.89
N LYS A 56 11.31 -12.39 -11.21
CA LYS A 56 10.34 -11.83 -12.14
C LYS A 56 9.48 -10.82 -11.41
N ILE A 57 9.52 -9.57 -11.87
CA ILE A 57 8.80 -8.45 -11.26
C ILE A 57 7.71 -7.97 -12.21
N ARG A 58 6.49 -7.79 -11.68
CA ARG A 58 5.38 -7.16 -12.40
C ARG A 58 5.08 -5.80 -11.76
N PHE A 59 5.00 -4.76 -12.58
CA PHE A 59 4.65 -3.41 -12.14
C PHE A 59 3.18 -3.08 -12.42
N ASP A 60 2.61 -2.13 -11.67
CA ASP A 60 1.21 -1.72 -11.79
C ASP A 60 0.91 -1.01 -13.12
N GLU A 61 1.85 -0.15 -13.57
CA GLU A 61 1.68 0.64 -14.79
C GLU A 61 2.08 -0.12 -16.08
N GLU A 62 2.86 -1.19 -15.97
CA GLU A 62 3.44 -1.92 -17.13
C GLU A 62 2.60 -3.16 -17.48
N PHE A 63 1.52 -2.93 -18.25
CA PHE A 63 0.73 -3.89 -19.05
C PHE A 63 0.93 -5.40 -18.76
N SER A 64 0.64 -5.91 -17.55
CA SER A 64 0.70 -7.35 -17.20
C SER A 64 2.02 -8.10 -17.49
N ILE A 65 3.06 -7.46 -18.03
CA ILE A 65 4.29 -8.12 -18.47
C ILE A 65 5.23 -8.15 -17.28
N ALA A 66 5.58 -9.37 -16.85
CA ALA A 66 6.62 -9.57 -15.86
C ALA A 66 7.97 -9.78 -16.56
N TYR A 67 8.97 -9.01 -16.16
CA TYR A 67 10.34 -9.17 -16.65
C TYR A 67 11.24 -9.70 -15.53
N GLU A 68 12.29 -10.42 -15.90
CA GLU A 68 13.31 -10.87 -14.96
C GLU A 68 14.30 -9.73 -14.69
N TYR A 69 14.44 -9.39 -13.41
CA TYR A 69 15.37 -8.38 -12.92
C TYR A 69 16.24 -8.96 -11.81
N THR A 70 17.49 -8.50 -11.75
CA THR A 70 18.36 -8.66 -10.59
C THR A 70 18.09 -7.53 -9.61
N ILE A 71 17.77 -7.85 -8.36
CA ILE A 71 17.59 -6.86 -7.29
C ILE A 71 18.97 -6.49 -6.75
N LEU A 72 19.35 -5.22 -6.87
CA LEU A 72 20.67 -4.73 -6.47
C LEU A 72 20.69 -4.13 -5.07
N ALA A 73 19.64 -3.39 -4.71
CA ALA A 73 19.51 -2.76 -3.39
C ALA A 73 18.04 -2.39 -3.12
N VAL A 74 17.64 -2.38 -1.86
CA VAL A 74 16.27 -2.08 -1.41
C VAL A 74 16.33 -1.14 -0.23
N ASP A 75 15.49 -0.10 -0.28
CA ASP A 75 15.20 0.84 0.80
C ASP A 75 13.73 0.72 1.25
N GLU A 76 13.23 1.61 2.11
CA GLU A 76 11.82 1.64 2.51
C GLU A 76 10.89 1.92 1.32
N GLU A 77 11.17 2.94 0.52
CA GLU A 77 10.28 3.37 -0.57
C GLU A 77 10.75 2.94 -1.97
N TRP A 78 12.02 2.55 -2.11
CA TRP A 78 12.66 2.36 -3.42
C TRP A 78 13.38 1.03 -3.54
N VAL A 79 13.35 0.45 -4.74
CA VAL A 79 14.18 -0.69 -5.12
C VAL A 79 15.02 -0.35 -6.34
N LYS A 80 16.30 -0.72 -6.30
CA LYS A 80 17.22 -0.65 -7.43
C LYS A 80 17.27 -2.01 -8.10
N ILE A 81 16.89 -2.06 -9.36
CA ILE A 81 16.80 -3.28 -10.16
C ILE A 81 17.63 -3.14 -11.43
N SER A 82 18.13 -4.25 -11.96
CA SER A 82 18.86 -4.28 -13.22
C SER A 82 18.41 -5.45 -14.07
N ARG A 83 18.34 -5.26 -15.39
CA ARG A 83 18.16 -6.36 -16.35
C ARG A 83 19.13 -6.21 -17.50
N GLU A 84 19.48 -7.33 -18.10
CA GLU A 84 20.20 -7.37 -19.36
C GLU A 84 19.18 -7.39 -20.51
N LEU A 85 19.33 -6.47 -21.45
CA LEU A 85 18.50 -6.42 -22.64
C LEU A 85 19.02 -7.41 -23.70
N ALA A 86 18.19 -7.72 -24.68
CA ALA A 86 18.56 -8.61 -25.78
C ALA A 86 19.75 -8.11 -26.62
N ASN A 87 20.07 -6.81 -26.55
CA ASN A 87 21.24 -6.19 -27.19
C ASN A 87 22.52 -6.28 -26.33
N GLY A 88 22.47 -6.89 -25.14
CA GLY A 88 23.58 -7.00 -24.20
C GLY A 88 23.80 -5.77 -23.32
N GLU A 89 22.96 -4.74 -23.42
CA GLU A 89 23.03 -3.57 -22.55
C GLU A 89 22.39 -3.87 -21.18
N LEU A 90 23.00 -3.35 -20.12
CA LEU A 90 22.44 -3.41 -18.77
C LEU A 90 21.58 -2.18 -18.52
N GLU A 91 20.28 -2.38 -18.37
CA GLU A 91 19.36 -1.34 -17.93
C GLU A 91 19.18 -1.43 -16.42
N THR A 92 19.58 -0.37 -15.71
CA THR A 92 19.35 -0.21 -14.27
C THR A 92 18.25 0.81 -14.05
N LYS A 93 17.26 0.46 -13.22
CA LYS A 93 16.13 1.32 -12.85
C LYS A 93 15.99 1.44 -11.34
N LEU A 94 15.47 2.58 -10.92
CA LEU A 94 15.00 2.80 -9.55
C LEU A 94 13.47 2.87 -9.59
N VAL A 95 12.81 1.99 -8.85
CA VAL A 95 11.34 1.85 -8.87
C VAL A 95 10.81 1.93 -7.44
N ARG A 96 9.62 2.51 -7.27
CA ARG A 96 8.96 2.51 -5.97
C ARG A 96 8.49 1.11 -5.59
N VAL A 97 8.60 0.76 -4.31
CA VAL A 97 8.09 -0.53 -3.79
C VAL A 97 6.59 -0.65 -4.06
N ASP A 98 5.84 0.44 -3.90
CA ASP A 98 4.40 0.52 -4.17
C ASP A 98 4.01 0.20 -5.61
N ASN A 99 4.92 0.40 -6.57
CA ASN A 99 4.64 0.12 -7.98
C ASN A 99 4.77 -1.38 -8.31
N ILE A 100 5.27 -2.20 -7.37
CA ILE A 100 5.44 -3.65 -7.55
C ILE A 100 4.18 -4.38 -7.11
N VAL A 101 3.53 -5.05 -8.05
CA VAL A 101 2.29 -5.78 -7.80
C VAL A 101 2.56 -7.24 -7.44
N ASP A 102 3.58 -7.83 -8.04
CA ASP A 102 3.87 -9.25 -7.91
C ASP A 102 5.35 -9.57 -8.10
N LEU A 103 5.81 -10.59 -7.38
CA LEU A 103 7.16 -11.12 -7.41
C LEU A 103 7.11 -12.64 -7.58
N SER A 104 7.91 -13.17 -8.49
CA SER A 104 8.12 -14.62 -8.63
C SER A 104 9.61 -14.93 -8.70
N PHE A 105 10.06 -15.88 -7.88
CA PHE A 105 11.47 -16.28 -7.73
C PHE A 105 11.58 -17.79 -7.53
#